data_AF-A0A7C7NCI3-F1
#
_entry.id   AF-A0A7C7NCI3-F1
#
_cell.length_a   1.000
_cell.length_b   1.000
_cell.length_c   1.000
_cell.angle_alpha   90.00
_cell.angle_beta   90.00
_cell.angle_gamma   90.00
#
_symmetry.space_group_name_H-M   'P 1'
#
loop_
_entity.id
_entity.type
_entity.pdbx_description
1 polymer ?
#
loop_
_entity_poly.entity_id
_entity_poly.type
_entity_poly.pdbx_seq_one_letter_code
_entity_poly.pdbx_strand_id
1 'polypeptide(L)'
;MPFLTKDGKIAAYSISEGGSDWRKIIIIDAESKKVLEDTLIDVKFSGISWYKNEGFYYSSYDKPKGSELSAKTDQHKLYYHTLGTAQNTDKVIFGATAEEKHRYVGGSVTEDNRYLLISGSVSTSGNRLFIKDLTKENSPLVTVIGHSNSDSYVIENEGSKLFLVTNLNA
;
A
#
# COMPACT_ATOMS: atom_id res chain seq x y z
N MET A 1 -11.64 10.31 -1.48
CA MET A 1 -10.90 11.33 -2.27
C MET A 1 -10.05 10.57 -3.29
N PRO A 2 -10.01 10.97 -4.57
CA PRO A 2 -9.23 10.29 -5.60
C PRO A 2 -7.73 10.56 -5.44
N PHE A 3 -6.92 9.58 -5.83
CA PHE A 3 -5.46 9.67 -5.95
C PHE A 3 -5.08 9.76 -7.41
N LEU A 4 -4.33 10.80 -7.78
CA LEU A 4 -3.97 11.08 -9.17
C LEU A 4 -2.58 10.55 -9.51
N THR A 5 -2.37 10.14 -10.76
CA THR A 5 -1.03 9.96 -11.32
C THR A 5 -0.23 11.27 -11.29
N LYS A 6 1.09 11.19 -11.44
CA LYS A 6 1.97 12.36 -11.39
C LYS A 6 1.64 13.43 -12.44
N ASP A 7 1.11 13.00 -13.58
CA ASP A 7 0.65 13.89 -14.66
C ASP A 7 -0.84 14.30 -14.54
N GLY A 8 -1.56 13.79 -13.54
CA GLY A 8 -2.96 14.11 -13.29
C GLY A 8 -3.97 13.51 -14.27
N LYS A 9 -3.54 12.66 -15.21
CA LYS A 9 -4.43 12.13 -16.27
C LYS A 9 -5.29 10.96 -15.80
N ILE A 10 -4.81 10.18 -14.84
CA ILE A 10 -5.51 9.01 -14.33
C ILE A 10 -5.76 9.23 -12.84
N ALA A 11 -6.96 8.86 -12.40
CA ALA A 11 -7.32 8.85 -11.00
C ALA A 11 -7.71 7.44 -10.57
N ALA A 12 -7.31 7.05 -9.37
CA ALA A 12 -7.80 5.86 -8.69
C ALA A 12 -8.51 6.26 -7.40
N TYR A 13 -9.67 5.64 -7.11
CA TYR A 13 -10.39 5.89 -5.87
C TYR A 13 -11.01 4.61 -5.33
N SER A 14 -11.05 4.52 -4.00
CA SER A 14 -11.68 3.41 -3.29
C SER A 14 -13.13 3.72 -2.94
N ILE A 15 -14.04 2.77 -3.17
CA ILE A 15 -15.43 2.84 -2.69
C ILE A 15 -15.71 1.78 -1.64
N SER A 16 -16.66 2.06 -0.76
CA SER A 16 -17.23 1.11 0.20
C SER A 16 -18.67 0.79 -0.21
N GLU A 17 -19.06 -0.47 -0.05
CA GLU A 17 -20.45 -0.90 -0.20
C GLU A 17 -21.01 -1.29 1.19
N GLY A 18 -22.22 -0.82 1.50
CA GLY A 18 -22.93 -1.20 2.73
C GLY A 18 -22.22 -0.84 4.05
N GLY A 19 -21.30 0.12 4.06
CA GLY A 19 -20.54 0.50 5.27
C GLY A 19 -19.53 -0.54 5.76
N SER A 20 -19.26 -1.59 4.97
CA SER A 20 -18.20 -2.58 5.22
C SER A 20 -16.83 -1.90 5.29
N ASP A 21 -15.81 -2.56 5.84
CA ASP A 21 -14.40 -2.13 5.71
C ASP A 21 -13.77 -2.58 4.38
N TRP A 22 -14.40 -3.53 3.69
CA TRP A 22 -13.97 -3.97 2.37
C TRP A 22 -14.21 -2.87 1.32
N ARG A 23 -13.28 -2.75 0.38
CA ARG A 23 -13.21 -1.68 -0.61
C ARG A 23 -13.05 -2.29 -2.00
N LYS A 24 -13.48 -1.52 -2.99
CA LYS A 24 -13.14 -1.70 -4.40
C LYS A 24 -12.33 -0.51 -4.87
N ILE A 25 -11.29 -0.71 -5.68
CA ILE A 25 -10.54 0.39 -6.31
C ILE A 25 -10.99 0.50 -7.77
N ILE A 26 -11.41 1.70 -8.16
CA ILE A 26 -11.83 2.04 -9.51
C ILE A 26 -10.80 3.00 -10.10
N ILE A 27 -10.35 2.69 -11.32
CA ILE A 27 -9.38 3.49 -12.08
C ILE A 27 -10.13 4.20 -13.22
N ILE A 28 -9.97 5.52 -13.31
CA ILE A 28 -10.65 6.36 -14.28
C ILE A 28 -9.69 7.30 -15.00
N ASP A 29 -10.05 7.68 -16.21
CA ASP A 29 -9.52 8.88 -16.86
C ASP A 29 -10.04 10.10 -16.10
N ALA A 30 -9.13 10.98 -15.67
CA ALA A 30 -9.46 12.08 -14.77
C ALA A 30 -10.35 13.15 -15.43
N GLU A 31 -10.22 13.33 -16.75
CA GLU A 31 -10.96 14.34 -17.50
C GLU A 31 -12.36 13.85 -17.87
N SER A 32 -12.43 12.72 -18.57
CA SER A 32 -13.67 12.15 -19.09
C SER A 32 -14.46 11.33 -18.05
N LYS A 33 -13.82 10.96 -16.93
CA LYS A 33 -14.38 10.11 -15.85
C LYS A 33 -14.75 8.70 -16.30
N LYS A 34 -14.25 8.27 -17.47
CA LYS A 34 -14.47 6.91 -17.97
C LYS A 34 -13.64 5.94 -17.15
N VAL A 35 -14.25 4.81 -16.78
CA VAL A 35 -13.55 3.67 -16.18
C VAL A 35 -12.59 3.11 -17.22
N LEU A 36 -11.31 2.98 -16.83
CA LEU A 36 -10.24 2.55 -17.71
C LEU A 36 -10.06 1.02 -17.72
N GLU A 37 -10.34 0.37 -16.60
CA GLU A 37 -9.98 -1.03 -16.36
C GLU A 37 -10.99 -1.73 -15.45
N ASP A 38 -10.84 -3.04 -15.30
CA ASP A 38 -11.62 -3.82 -14.34
C ASP A 38 -11.39 -3.31 -12.91
N THR A 39 -12.45 -3.38 -12.10
CA THR A 39 -12.41 -2.93 -10.70
C THR A 39 -11.63 -3.92 -9.85
N LEU A 40 -10.65 -3.43 -9.10
CA LEU A 40 -9.92 -4.25 -8.12
C LEU A 40 -10.81 -4.50 -6.90
N ILE A 41 -10.85 -5.75 -6.45
CA ILE A 41 -11.65 -6.21 -5.31
C ILE A 41 -10.79 -6.68 -4.14
N ASP A 42 -11.43 -7.07 -3.04
CA ASP A 42 -10.80 -7.61 -1.82
C ASP A 42 -9.79 -6.65 -1.14
N VAL A 43 -9.90 -5.35 -1.42
CA VAL A 43 -9.07 -4.30 -0.80
C VAL A 43 -9.62 -3.96 0.59
N LYS A 44 -8.76 -3.77 1.59
CA LYS A 44 -9.18 -3.41 2.95
C LYS A 44 -8.04 -2.72 3.68
N PHE A 45 -8.34 -1.70 4.49
CA PHE A 45 -7.32 -0.94 5.25
C PHE A 45 -6.13 -0.49 4.39
N SER A 46 -6.42 0.01 3.19
CA SER A 46 -5.44 0.33 2.16
C SER A 46 -5.46 1.81 1.80
N GLY A 47 -4.28 2.38 1.58
CA GLY A 47 -4.12 3.58 0.74
C GLY A 47 -4.00 3.21 -0.75
N ILE A 48 -3.77 4.22 -1.59
CA ILE A 48 -3.36 4.04 -2.99
C ILE A 48 -2.13 4.91 -3.19
N SER A 49 -1.00 4.30 -3.51
CA SER A 49 0.26 5.02 -3.73
C SER A 49 0.78 4.76 -5.14
N TRP A 50 0.63 5.74 -6.01
CA TRP A 50 1.16 5.69 -7.37
C TRP A 50 2.68 5.56 -7.40
N TYR A 51 3.19 4.75 -8.32
CA TYR A 51 4.57 4.80 -8.79
C TYR A 51 4.58 5.39 -10.19
N LYS A 52 4.99 6.66 -10.28
CA LYS A 52 4.89 7.47 -11.49
C LYS A 52 3.46 7.40 -12.06
N ASN A 53 3.34 6.92 -13.30
CA ASN A 53 2.08 6.71 -14.03
C ASN A 53 1.94 5.24 -14.49
N GLU A 54 2.77 4.33 -13.97
CA GLU A 54 2.87 2.94 -14.44
C GLU A 54 1.89 2.01 -13.70
N GLY A 55 1.58 2.36 -12.45
CA GLY A 55 0.81 1.52 -11.53
C GLY A 55 0.85 2.04 -10.11
N PHE A 56 0.23 1.34 -9.18
CA PHE A 56 0.14 1.76 -7.77
C PHE A 56 0.24 0.60 -6.79
N TYR A 57 0.70 0.94 -5.59
CA TYR A 57 0.70 0.04 -4.45
C TYR A 57 -0.62 0.13 -3.69
N TYR A 58 -1.14 -1.03 -3.29
CA TYR A 58 -2.34 -1.17 -2.47
C TYR A 58 -2.22 -2.40 -1.57
N SER A 59 -2.99 -2.44 -0.49
CA SER A 59 -3.00 -3.55 0.47
C SER A 59 -4.31 -4.33 0.41
N SER A 60 -4.21 -5.65 0.59
CA SER A 60 -5.34 -6.58 0.47
C SER A 60 -5.14 -7.77 1.39
N TYR A 61 -6.26 -8.36 1.84
CA TYR A 61 -6.25 -9.67 2.49
C TYR A 61 -6.63 -10.74 1.48
N ASP A 62 -6.21 -11.98 1.74
CA ASP A 62 -6.83 -13.12 1.06
C ASP A 62 -8.31 -13.20 1.45
N LYS A 63 -9.16 -13.47 0.48
CA LYS A 63 -10.59 -13.65 0.71
C LYS A 63 -10.80 -14.82 1.69
N PRO A 64 -11.46 -14.60 2.84
CA PRO A 64 -11.66 -15.66 3.82
C PRO A 64 -12.57 -16.76 3.24
N LYS A 65 -12.32 -18.03 3.61
CA LYS A 65 -13.17 -19.18 3.22
C LYS A 65 -14.56 -19.20 3.91
N GLY A 66 -14.99 -18.10 4.53
CA GLY A 66 -16.22 -17.96 5.32
C GLY A 66 -16.79 -16.55 5.21
N SER A 67 -17.61 -16.13 6.18
CA SER A 67 -18.21 -14.79 6.16
C SER A 67 -17.17 -13.68 6.16
N GLU A 68 -17.21 -12.82 5.15
CA GLU A 68 -16.34 -11.64 5.00
C GLU A 68 -16.48 -10.64 6.17
N LEU A 69 -17.61 -10.70 6.89
CA LEU A 69 -17.94 -9.80 8.00
C LEU A 69 -17.37 -10.27 9.35
N SER A 70 -17.07 -11.56 9.51
CA SER A 70 -16.67 -12.12 10.82
C SER A 70 -15.40 -12.97 10.80
N ALA A 71 -14.90 -13.36 9.62
CA ALA A 71 -13.67 -14.13 9.53
C ALA A 71 -12.44 -13.30 9.91
N LYS A 72 -11.53 -13.92 10.67
CA LYS A 72 -10.26 -13.29 11.09
C LYS A 72 -9.38 -13.02 9.87
N THR A 73 -9.01 -11.76 9.68
CA THR A 73 -8.03 -11.30 8.69
C THR A 73 -6.75 -10.91 9.44
N ASP A 74 -5.72 -11.76 9.34
CA ASP A 74 -4.47 -11.58 10.11
C ASP A 74 -3.17 -11.61 9.29
N GLN A 75 -3.29 -11.70 7.96
CA GLN A 75 -2.17 -11.61 7.04
C GLN A 75 -2.50 -10.59 5.95
N HIS A 76 -2.11 -9.35 6.19
CA HIS A 76 -2.26 -8.26 5.24
C HIS A 76 -1.07 -8.26 4.28
N LYS A 77 -1.31 -8.07 2.99
CA LYS A 77 -0.28 -8.09 1.96
C LYS A 77 -0.27 -6.77 1.19
N LEU A 78 0.92 -6.28 0.86
CA LEU A 78 1.10 -5.18 -0.08
C LEU A 78 1.24 -5.75 -1.48
N TYR A 79 0.45 -5.25 -2.41
CA TYR A 79 0.46 -5.58 -3.82
C TYR A 79 0.92 -4.38 -4.66
N TYR A 80 1.40 -4.65 -5.87
CA TYR A 80 1.58 -3.65 -6.91
C TYR A 80 0.72 -4.00 -8.12
N HIS A 81 -0.19 -3.10 -8.45
CA HIS A 81 -1.01 -3.17 -9.64
C HIS A 81 -0.35 -2.41 -10.79
N THR A 82 -0.17 -3.08 -11.93
CA THR A 82 0.32 -2.45 -13.17
C THR A 82 -0.87 -2.10 -14.05
N LEU A 83 -0.93 -0.86 -14.56
CA LEU A 83 -2.05 -0.47 -15.42
C LEU A 83 -2.12 -1.33 -16.68
N GLY A 84 -3.34 -1.66 -17.08
CA GLY A 84 -3.66 -2.53 -18.21
C GLY A 84 -3.52 -4.02 -17.92
N THR A 85 -3.34 -4.43 -16.67
CA THR A 85 -3.18 -5.85 -16.28
C THR A 85 -4.33 -6.34 -15.40
N ALA A 86 -4.57 -7.65 -15.39
CA ALA A 86 -5.60 -8.22 -14.53
C ALA A 86 -5.10 -8.30 -13.07
N GLN A 87 -5.98 -8.02 -12.10
CA GLN A 87 -5.65 -8.01 -10.68
C GLN A 87 -5.00 -9.32 -10.19
N ASN A 88 -5.36 -10.48 -10.77
CA ASN A 88 -4.77 -11.77 -10.40
C ASN A 88 -3.30 -11.94 -10.82
N THR A 89 -2.76 -11.00 -11.61
CA THR A 89 -1.35 -10.92 -11.99
C THR A 89 -0.55 -9.94 -11.14
N ASP A 90 -1.22 -9.21 -10.24
CA ASP A 90 -0.59 -8.24 -9.37
C ASP A 90 0.44 -8.91 -8.46
N LYS A 91 1.63 -8.30 -8.39
CA LYS A 91 2.75 -8.87 -7.64
C LYS A 91 2.57 -8.59 -6.16
N VAL A 92 2.74 -9.61 -5.32
CA VAL A 92 2.88 -9.41 -3.88
C VAL A 92 4.26 -8.84 -3.59
N ILE A 93 4.30 -7.68 -2.95
CA ILE A 93 5.52 -6.93 -2.64
C ILE A 93 5.99 -7.20 -1.21
N PHE A 94 5.05 -7.42 -0.29
CA PHE A 94 5.34 -7.69 1.13
C PHE A 94 4.17 -8.41 1.80
N GLY A 95 4.46 -9.27 2.79
CA GLY A 95 3.46 -9.92 3.65
C GLY A 95 3.07 -11.33 3.19
N ALA A 96 3.71 -11.86 2.15
CA ALA A 96 3.44 -13.21 1.65
C ALA A 96 4.08 -14.29 2.53
N THR A 97 5.27 -14.02 3.07
CA THR A 97 6.03 -15.00 3.86
C THR A 97 5.64 -14.94 5.34
N ALA A 98 6.04 -15.96 6.10
CA ALA A 98 5.78 -16.01 7.54
C ALA A 98 6.52 -14.90 8.29
N GLU A 99 7.72 -14.54 7.84
CA GLU A 99 8.59 -13.51 8.42
C GLU A 99 8.04 -12.09 8.18
N GLU A 100 7.29 -11.90 7.10
CA GLU A 100 6.65 -10.63 6.74
C GLU A 100 5.20 -10.53 7.24
N LYS A 101 4.68 -11.56 7.91
CA LYS A 101 3.29 -11.59 8.33
C LYS A 101 2.99 -10.48 9.34
N HIS A 102 2.12 -9.56 8.95
CA HIS A 102 1.59 -8.50 9.80
C HIS A 102 0.07 -8.41 9.65
N ARG A 103 -0.60 -7.92 10.71
CA ARG A 103 -2.05 -7.71 10.69
C ARG A 103 -2.42 -6.51 9.84
N TYR A 104 -1.58 -5.47 9.82
CA TYR A 104 -1.75 -4.29 8.98
C TYR A 104 -0.45 -4.02 8.23
N VAL A 105 -0.56 -3.85 6.91
CA VAL A 105 0.54 -3.52 6.01
C VAL A 105 0.13 -2.32 5.16
N GLY A 106 1.00 -1.33 5.04
CA GLY A 106 0.83 -0.19 4.15
C GLY A 106 2.08 0.05 3.32
N GLY A 107 1.90 0.64 2.14
CA GLY A 107 2.99 1.04 1.26
C GLY A 107 2.79 2.46 0.75
N SER A 108 3.84 3.27 0.76
CA SER A 108 3.85 4.60 0.16
C SER A 108 5.13 4.86 -0.62
N VAL A 109 5.00 5.53 -1.76
CA VAL A 109 6.12 5.94 -2.60
C VAL A 109 6.45 7.39 -2.25
N THR A 110 7.73 7.70 -2.12
CA THR A 110 8.18 9.08 -1.90
C THR A 110 7.86 9.98 -3.10
N GLU A 111 7.73 11.30 -2.90
CA GLU A 111 7.34 12.23 -3.98
C GLU A 111 8.32 12.22 -5.17
N ASP A 112 9.60 12.02 -4.88
CA ASP A 112 10.68 11.88 -5.87
C ASP A 112 10.66 10.53 -6.62
N ASN A 113 9.73 9.63 -6.29
CA ASN A 113 9.59 8.26 -6.81
C ASN A 113 10.80 7.36 -6.56
N ARG A 114 11.67 7.70 -5.60
CA ARG A 114 12.89 6.96 -5.33
C ARG A 114 12.68 5.78 -4.40
N TYR A 115 11.86 5.94 -3.37
CA TYR A 115 11.72 4.94 -2.32
C TYR A 115 10.29 4.43 -2.21
N LEU A 116 10.15 3.12 -2.02
CA LEU A 116 8.96 2.52 -1.44
C LEU A 116 9.20 2.34 0.06
N LEU A 117 8.34 2.96 0.84
CA LEU A 117 8.24 2.82 2.29
C LEU A 117 7.16 1.79 2.60
N ILE A 118 7.46 0.85 3.49
CA ILE A 118 6.50 -0.20 3.89
C ILE A 118 6.38 -0.17 5.41
N SER A 119 5.14 -0.08 5.90
CA SER A 119 4.83 -0.22 7.33
C SER A 119 4.20 -1.58 7.59
N GLY A 120 4.55 -2.18 8.73
CA GLY A 120 3.95 -3.44 9.19
C GLY A 120 3.63 -3.37 10.68
N SER A 121 2.40 -3.68 11.08
CA SER A 121 1.98 -3.71 12.49
C SER A 121 1.07 -4.89 12.83
N VAL A 122 1.05 -5.27 14.10
CA VAL A 122 0.15 -6.32 14.66
C VAL A 122 -1.02 -5.72 15.45
N SER A 123 -0.91 -4.43 15.80
CA SER A 123 -1.83 -3.63 16.60
C SER A 123 -2.02 -2.24 15.98
N THR A 124 -2.88 -1.42 16.60
CA THR A 124 -3.18 -0.04 16.18
C THR A 124 -2.16 1.00 16.63
N SER A 125 -1.18 0.61 17.45
CA SER A 125 0.01 1.38 17.80
C SER A 125 1.22 0.46 17.75
N GLY A 126 2.36 1.00 17.38
CA GLY A 126 3.60 0.29 17.19
C GLY A 126 3.71 -0.29 15.78
N ASN A 127 4.73 0.14 15.04
CA ASN A 127 4.98 -0.39 13.69
C ASN A 127 6.46 -0.62 13.42
N ARG A 128 6.71 -1.62 12.58
CA ARG A 128 7.98 -1.77 11.87
C ARG A 128 7.95 -0.90 10.62
N LEU A 129 9.12 -0.46 10.19
CA LEU A 129 9.30 0.37 9.00
C LEU A 129 10.41 -0.22 8.14
N PHE A 130 10.12 -0.37 6.85
CA PHE A 130 11.04 -0.87 5.85
C PHE A 130 11.13 0.08 4.67
N ILE A 131 12.22 0.01 3.92
CA ILE A 131 12.47 0.85 2.74
C ILE A 131 13.11 0.05 1.61
N LYS A 132 12.68 0.32 0.37
CA LYS A 132 13.25 -0.25 -0.86
C LYS A 132 13.56 0.89 -1.83
N ASP A 133 14.77 0.89 -2.41
CA ASP A 133 15.16 1.85 -3.45
C ASP A 133 14.61 1.38 -4.81
N LEU A 134 13.66 2.12 -5.36
CA LEU A 134 12.99 1.83 -6.63
C LEU A 134 13.84 2.21 -7.85
N THR A 135 14.91 2.99 -7.66
CA THR A 135 15.83 3.38 -8.75
C THR A 135 16.84 2.28 -9.06
N LYS A 136 16.93 1.25 -8.22
CA LYS A 136 17.85 0.13 -8.34
C LYS A 136 17.08 -1.16 -8.58
N GLU A 137 17.39 -1.82 -9.69
CA GLU A 137 16.85 -3.14 -9.96
C GLU A 137 17.23 -4.10 -8.83
N ASN A 138 16.28 -4.93 -8.41
CA ASN A 138 16.48 -5.92 -7.33
C ASN A 138 17.01 -5.33 -6.02
N SER A 139 16.74 -4.05 -5.72
CA SER A 139 17.10 -3.46 -4.43
C SER A 139 16.57 -4.31 -3.27
N PRO A 140 17.40 -4.60 -2.26
CA PRO A 140 16.94 -5.30 -1.07
C PRO A 140 15.92 -4.44 -0.32
N LEU A 141 15.06 -5.10 0.46
CA LEU A 141 14.22 -4.45 1.45
C LEU A 141 15.06 -4.24 2.71
N VAL A 142 15.25 -2.98 3.10
CA VAL A 142 16.05 -2.60 4.27
C VAL A 142 15.13 -2.31 5.44
N THR A 143 15.45 -2.82 6.63
CA THR A 143 14.72 -2.49 7.86
C THR A 143 15.21 -1.14 8.40
N VAL A 144 14.31 -0.17 8.52
CA VAL A 144 14.58 1.13 9.14
C VAL A 144 14.25 1.06 10.64
N ILE A 145 13.09 0.51 10.99
CA ILE A 145 12.64 0.28 12.37
C ILE A 145 12.24 -1.19 12.51
N GLY A 146 13.00 -1.93 13.32
CA GLY A 146 12.87 -3.39 13.47
C GLY A 146 11.96 -3.85 14.61
N HIS A 147 11.44 -2.93 15.41
CA HIS A 147 10.61 -3.20 16.59
C HIS A 147 9.24 -2.53 16.46
N SER A 148 8.32 -2.86 17.37
CA SER A 148 6.95 -2.31 17.38
C SER A 148 6.61 -1.59 18.70
N ASN A 149 7.58 -1.10 19.45
CA ASN A 149 7.35 -0.35 20.70
C ASN A 149 7.21 1.17 20.49
N SER A 150 7.16 1.62 19.24
CA SER A 150 6.95 3.01 18.85
C SER A 150 6.20 3.09 17.53
N ASP A 151 5.49 4.19 17.34
CA ASP A 151 4.92 4.61 16.06
C ASP A 151 5.98 5.43 15.33
N SER A 152 6.26 5.09 14.07
CA SER A 152 7.29 5.74 13.27
C SER A 152 6.96 5.73 11.78
N TYR A 153 6.96 6.91 11.17
CA TYR A 153 6.68 7.08 9.74
C TYR A 153 7.52 8.20 9.13
N VAL A 154 7.83 8.07 7.85
CA VAL A 154 8.54 9.09 7.08
C VAL A 154 7.53 10.15 6.63
N ILE A 155 7.86 11.42 6.86
CA ILE A 155 7.08 12.56 6.37
C ILE A 155 7.63 13.14 5.08
N GLU A 156 8.94 13.03 4.83
CA GLU A 156 9.60 13.59 3.65
C GLU A 156 10.98 12.93 3.41
N ASN A 157 11.51 13.05 2.20
CA ASN A 157 12.91 12.78 1.91
C ASN A 157 13.60 13.88 1.07
N GLU A 158 14.86 14.14 1.37
CA GLU A 158 15.75 14.96 0.53
C GLU A 158 16.89 14.07 0.01
N GLY A 159 16.75 13.60 -1.24
CA GLY A 159 17.66 12.59 -1.76
C GLY A 159 17.60 11.33 -0.90
N SER A 160 18.71 10.92 -0.29
CA SER A 160 18.76 9.75 0.60
C SER A 160 18.52 10.05 2.08
N LYS A 161 18.29 11.32 2.44
CA LYS A 161 18.00 11.73 3.82
C LYS A 161 16.51 11.60 4.07
N LEU A 162 16.13 10.82 5.09
CA LEU A 162 14.73 10.62 5.49
C LEU A 162 14.41 11.48 6.72
N PHE A 163 13.23 12.11 6.71
CA PHE A 163 12.67 12.83 7.85
C PHE A 163 11.54 12.01 8.45
N LEU A 164 11.68 11.59 9.72
CA LEU A 164 10.74 10.71 10.40
C LEU A 164 10.07 11.43 11.56
N VAL A 165 8.78 11.15 11.75
CA VAL A 165 8.05 11.41 12.98
C VAL A 165 8.03 10.13 13.80
N THR A 166 8.33 10.23 15.10
CA THR A 166 8.34 9.09 16.01
C THR A 166 7.96 9.48 17.43
N ASN A 167 7.35 8.55 18.18
CA ASN A 167 7.13 8.66 19.63
C ASN A 167 8.13 7.81 20.44
N LEU A 168 9.19 7.31 19.81
CA LEU A 168 10.22 6.53 20.49
C LEU A 168 10.90 7.37 21.57
N ASN A 169 10.80 6.92 22.83
CA ASN A 169 11.33 7.60 24.03
C ASN A 169 10.72 8.99 24.31
N ALA A 170 9.47 9.22 23.87
CA ALA A 170 8.69 10.41 24.23
C ALA A 170 8.07 10.31 25.63
#